data_AF-A0A2V5N8J7-F1
#
_entry.id   AF-A0A2V5N8J7-F1
#
_cell.length_a   1.000
_cell.length_b   1.000
_cell.length_c   1.000
_cell.angle_alpha   90.00
_cell.angle_beta   90.00
_cell.angle_gamma   90.00
#
_symmetry.space_group_name_H-M   'P 1'
#
loop_
_entity.id
_entity.type
_entity.pdbx_description
1 polymer ?
#
loop_
_entity_poly.entity_id
_entity_poly.type
_entity_poly.pdbx_seq_one_letter_code
_entity_poly.pdbx_strand_id
1 'polypeptide(L)'
;MECPLCGHILPKDADACDQCDWVRTDTETAEGKASDAVAVMLSVIPGLGHVYKGYKLIGLLFFFGAVGALLAGGLAATATAGFGLFLIPIYWFAVMFHVYGIEDRVASTVQDEGEEY
;
A
#
# COMPACT_ATOMS: atom_id res chain seq x y z
N MET A 1 -2.24 -7.45 -32.00
CA MET A 1 -0.94 -6.77 -31.86
C MET A 1 0.14 -7.66 -32.44
N GLU A 2 1.24 -7.12 -32.93
CA GLU A 2 2.34 -7.95 -33.47
C GLU A 2 3.23 -8.43 -32.32
N CYS A 3 3.58 -9.71 -32.30
CA CYS A 3 4.53 -10.28 -31.35
C CYS A 3 5.90 -9.61 -31.53
N PRO A 4 6.53 -9.06 -30.46
CA PRO A 4 7.81 -8.36 -30.59
C PRO A 4 8.98 -9.31 -30.88
N LEU A 5 8.83 -10.61 -30.62
CA LEU A 5 9.88 -11.60 -30.85
C LEU A 5 9.85 -12.15 -32.29
N CYS A 6 8.67 -12.52 -32.79
CA CYS A 6 8.53 -13.23 -34.07
C CYS A 6 7.68 -12.50 -35.12
N GLY A 7 7.00 -11.39 -34.78
CA GLY A 7 6.16 -10.62 -35.68
C GLY A 7 4.78 -11.23 -35.98
N HIS A 8 4.40 -12.33 -35.34
CA HIS A 8 3.07 -12.95 -35.53
C HIS A 8 1.94 -12.04 -35.02
N ILE A 9 0.80 -12.01 -35.72
CA ILE A 9 -0.36 -11.20 -35.30
C ILE A 9 -1.11 -11.94 -34.19
N LEU A 10 -1.04 -11.40 -32.98
CA LEU A 10 -1.73 -11.91 -31.80
C LEU A 10 -3.07 -11.20 -31.58
N PRO A 11 -4.06 -11.90 -30.97
CA PRO A 11 -5.23 -11.25 -30.40
C PRO A 11 -4.83 -10.21 -29.32
N LYS A 12 -5.73 -9.28 -29.00
CA LYS A 12 -5.40 -8.11 -28.15
C LYS A 12 -5.08 -8.49 -26.69
N ASP A 13 -5.61 -9.62 -26.25
CA ASP A 13 -5.59 -10.23 -24.93
C ASP A 13 -4.69 -11.48 -24.87
N ALA A 14 -3.78 -11.65 -25.82
CA ALA A 14 -2.85 -12.79 -25.81
C ALA A 14 -1.75 -12.60 -24.75
N ASP A 15 -1.72 -13.48 -23.75
CA ASP A 15 -0.67 -13.55 -22.72
C ASP A 15 0.56 -14.35 -23.16
N ALA A 16 0.47 -15.05 -24.29
CA ALA A 16 1.58 -15.77 -24.90
C ALA A 16 1.46 -15.81 -26.41
N CYS A 17 2.59 -15.98 -27.10
CA CYS A 17 2.60 -16.28 -28.51
C CYS A 17 2.42 -17.78 -28.73
N ASP A 18 1.57 -18.14 -29.68
CA ASP A 18 1.31 -19.51 -30.12
C ASP A 18 2.40 -20.05 -31.08
N GLN A 19 3.30 -19.18 -31.55
CA GLN A 19 4.34 -19.51 -32.55
C GLN A 19 5.78 -19.40 -32.02
N CYS A 20 6.00 -18.87 -30.82
CA CYS A 20 7.34 -18.74 -30.23
C CYS A 20 7.26 -18.69 -28.71
N ASP A 21 8.42 -18.72 -28.03
CA ASP A 21 8.50 -18.71 -26.57
C ASP A 21 8.30 -17.31 -25.94
N TRP A 22 7.65 -16.39 -26.66
CA TRP A 22 7.31 -15.10 -26.11
C TRP A 22 6.08 -15.24 -25.22
N VAL A 23 6.24 -14.87 -23.96
CA VAL A 23 5.15 -14.62 -23.02
C VAL A 23 5.03 -13.12 -22.80
N ARG A 24 3.81 -12.62 -22.66
CA ARG A 24 3.56 -11.27 -22.20
C ARG A 24 4.11 -11.22 -20.77
N THR A 25 5.30 -10.66 -20.61
CA THR A 25 5.72 -10.17 -19.31
C THR A 25 4.72 -9.08 -19.00
N ASP A 26 3.78 -9.37 -18.10
CA ASP A 26 2.87 -8.38 -17.56
C ASP A 26 3.76 -7.24 -17.05
N THR A 27 3.92 -6.20 -17.86
CA THR A 27 4.46 -4.93 -17.39
C THR A 27 3.40 -4.48 -16.43
N GLU A 28 3.58 -4.81 -15.13
CA GLU A 28 2.71 -4.50 -13.99
C GLU A 28 1.62 -3.55 -14.45
N THR A 29 0.55 -4.12 -15.02
CA THR A 29 -0.48 -3.27 -15.60
C THR A 29 -0.93 -2.41 -14.44
N ALA A 30 -1.10 -1.11 -14.69
CA ALA A 30 -1.43 -0.11 -13.68
C ALA A 30 -2.86 -0.29 -13.13
N GLU A 31 -3.21 -1.53 -12.80
CA GLU A 31 -4.49 -1.99 -12.33
C GLU A 31 -4.44 -2.10 -10.81
N GLY A 32 -5.18 -1.22 -10.15
CA GLY A 32 -5.67 -1.41 -8.78
C GLY A 32 -4.68 -1.25 -7.62
N LYS A 33 -3.41 -0.87 -7.80
CA LYS A 33 -2.52 -0.62 -6.66
C LYS A 33 -3.02 0.56 -5.82
N ALA A 34 -3.18 0.36 -4.51
CA ALA A 34 -3.54 1.40 -3.57
C ALA A 34 -2.56 2.57 -3.69
N SER A 35 -3.09 3.80 -3.79
CA SER A 35 -2.26 5.00 -3.94
C SER A 35 -1.46 5.26 -2.66
N ASP A 36 -0.14 5.37 -2.79
CA ASP A 36 0.75 5.68 -1.65
C ASP A 36 0.40 7.01 -0.99
N ALA A 37 0.03 8.02 -1.77
CA ALA A 37 -0.38 9.32 -1.27
C ALA A 37 -1.66 9.21 -0.42
N VAL A 38 -2.64 8.44 -0.88
CA VAL A 38 -3.88 8.18 -0.14
C VAL A 38 -3.58 7.40 1.15
N ALA A 39 -2.71 6.40 1.10
CA ALA A 39 -2.29 5.63 2.28
C ALA A 39 -1.63 6.52 3.35
N VAL A 40 -0.79 7.47 2.93
CA VAL A 40 -0.19 8.47 3.84
C VAL A 40 -1.25 9.42 4.40
N MET A 41 -2.18 9.92 3.58
CA MET A 41 -3.27 10.78 4.05
C MET A 41 -4.18 10.07 5.07
N LEU A 42 -4.50 8.80 4.83
CA LEU A 42 -5.27 7.99 5.79
C LEU A 42 -4.51 7.77 7.10
N SER A 43 -3.18 7.85 7.09
CA SER A 43 -2.34 7.67 8.28
C SER A 43 -2.36 8.88 9.25
N VAL A 44 -3.21 9.87 9.01
CA VAL A 44 -3.66 10.80 10.06
C VAL A 44 -4.25 10.02 11.25
N ILE A 45 -4.88 8.87 11.02
CA ILE A 45 -5.14 7.92 12.11
C ILE A 45 -4.10 6.80 11.98
N PRO A 46 -3.14 6.69 12.91
CA PRO A 46 -2.08 5.69 12.82
C PRO A 46 -2.64 4.28 12.57
N GLY A 47 -2.11 3.64 11.53
CA GLY A 47 -2.50 2.29 11.11
C GLY A 47 -3.57 2.21 10.01
N LEU A 48 -4.35 3.26 9.73
CA LEU A 48 -5.36 3.20 8.65
C LEU A 48 -4.75 3.08 7.25
N GLY A 49 -3.61 3.73 6.99
CA GLY A 49 -2.90 3.57 5.73
C GLY A 49 -2.45 2.13 5.47
N HIS A 50 -2.02 1.41 6.52
CA HIS A 50 -1.68 -0.01 6.43
C HIS A 50 -2.90 -0.86 6.14
N VAL A 51 -4.05 -0.56 6.75
CA VAL A 51 -5.33 -1.24 6.43
C VAL A 51 -5.72 -1.01 4.97
N TYR A 52 -5.54 0.22 4.47
CA TYR A 52 -5.81 0.57 3.07
C TYR A 52 -4.94 -0.22 2.09
N LYS A 53 -3.65 -0.43 2.41
CA LYS A 53 -2.74 -1.31 1.67
C LYS A 53 -2.93 -2.82 1.95
N GLY A 54 -4.05 -3.22 2.54
CA GLY A 54 -4.40 -4.61 2.83
C GLY A 54 -3.77 -5.23 4.09
N TYR A 55 -2.93 -4.50 4.84
CA TYR A 55 -2.28 -4.99 6.06
C TYR A 55 -3.10 -4.70 7.33
N LYS A 56 -4.23 -5.42 7.48
CA LYS A 56 -5.17 -5.21 8.60
C LYS A 56 -4.55 -5.39 10.00
N LEU A 57 -3.78 -6.47 10.21
CA LEU A 57 -3.15 -6.76 11.50
C LEU A 57 -2.06 -5.75 11.85
N ILE A 58 -1.25 -5.35 10.87
CA ILE A 58 -0.21 -4.34 11.05
C ILE A 58 -0.83 -2.98 11.34
N GLY A 59 -1.91 -2.62 10.63
CA GLY A 59 -2.67 -1.41 10.90
C GLY A 59 -3.23 -1.38 12.32
N LEU A 60 -3.81 -2.49 12.80
CA LEU A 60 -4.28 -2.60 14.18
C LEU A 60 -3.13 -2.49 15.19
N LEU A 61 -1.98 -3.10 14.91
CA LEU A 61 -0.79 -2.99 15.75
C LEU A 61 -0.30 -1.54 15.86
N PHE A 62 -0.25 -0.79 14.75
CA PHE A 62 0.12 0.62 14.77
C PHE A 62 -0.94 1.51 15.42
N PHE A 63 -2.22 1.14 15.35
CA PHE A 63 -3.26 1.83 16.11
C PHE A 63 -3.03 1.71 17.63
N PHE A 64 -2.83 0.49 18.13
CA PHE A 64 -2.53 0.28 19.56
C PHE A 64 -1.17 0.84 19.96
N GLY A 65 -0.20 0.80 19.05
CA GLY A 65 1.10 1.44 19.24
C GLY A 65 0.97 2.95 19.42
N ALA A 66 0.04 3.62 18.73
CA ALA A 66 -0.25 5.04 18.94
C ALA A 66 -0.78 5.33 20.34
N VAL A 67 -1.70 4.48 20.85
CA VAL A 67 -2.16 4.56 22.24
C VAL A 67 -0.97 4.40 23.20
N GLY A 68 -0.09 3.44 22.93
CA GLY A 68 1.14 3.25 23.69
C GLY A 68 2.06 4.47 23.65
N ALA A 69 2.27 5.08 22.48
CA ALA A 69 3.10 6.27 22.32
C ALA A 69 2.52 7.49 23.05
N LEU A 70 1.19 7.65 23.07
CA LEU A 70 0.52 8.69 23.85
C LEU A 70 0.72 8.48 25.35
N LEU A 71 0.48 7.27 25.86
CA LEU A 71 0.64 6.95 27.28
C LEU A 71 2.11 7.06 27.73
N ALA A 72 3.03 6.45 26.96
CA ALA A 72 4.46 6.48 27.25
C ALA A 72 5.02 7.89 27.10
N GLY A 73 4.63 8.63 26.07
CA GLY A 73 5.04 10.02 25.86
C GLY A 73 4.55 10.94 26.98
N GLY A 74 3.28 10.80 27.37
CA GLY A 74 2.70 11.55 28.49
C GLY A 74 3.36 11.24 29.83
N LEU A 75 3.60 9.95 30.13
CA LEU A 75 4.32 9.55 31.33
C LEU A 75 5.78 10.02 31.30
N ALA A 76 6.49 9.83 30.19
CA ALA A 76 7.86 10.29 30.05
C ALA A 76 7.96 11.80 30.20
N ALA A 77 6.96 12.56 29.73
CA ALA A 77 6.92 14.01 29.85
C ALA A 77 6.99 14.48 31.32
N THR A 78 6.39 13.75 32.26
CA THR A 78 6.45 14.11 33.71
C THR A 78 7.85 13.96 34.28
N ALA A 79 8.66 13.05 33.75
CA ALA A 79 10.03 12.80 34.20
C ALA A 79 11.10 13.56 33.40
N THR A 80 10.72 14.18 32.28
CA THR A 80 11.66 14.77 31.31
C THR A 80 11.35 16.23 31.00
N ALA A 81 10.72 16.97 31.91
CA ALA A 81 10.36 18.37 31.70
C ALA A 81 9.59 18.61 30.37
N GLY A 82 8.76 17.65 29.96
CA GLY A 82 7.97 17.71 28.72
C GLY A 82 8.62 17.07 27.50
N PHE A 83 9.91 16.74 27.49
CA PHE A 83 10.58 16.16 26.32
C PHE A 83 9.99 14.81 25.88
N GLY A 84 9.38 14.04 26.78
CA GLY A 84 8.67 12.80 26.46
C GLY A 84 7.56 12.96 25.42
N LEU A 85 6.98 14.16 25.28
CA LEU A 85 5.94 14.44 24.28
C LEU A 85 6.46 14.27 22.84
N PHE A 86 7.77 14.40 22.58
CA PHE A 86 8.35 14.19 21.26
C PHE A 86 8.20 12.75 20.75
N LEU A 87 7.96 11.77 21.63
CA LEU A 87 7.68 10.39 21.22
C LEU A 87 6.42 10.29 20.37
N ILE A 88 5.44 11.17 20.57
CA ILE A 88 4.16 11.15 19.85
C ILE A 88 4.37 11.51 18.35
N PRO A 89 4.90 12.70 17.98
CA PRO A 89 5.14 13.02 16.59
C PRO A 89 6.21 12.11 15.96
N ILE A 90 7.25 11.69 16.69
CA ILE A 90 8.26 10.74 16.17
C ILE A 90 7.58 9.43 15.75
N TYR A 91 6.75 8.86 16.62
CA TYR A 91 6.00 7.65 16.32
C TYR A 91 5.08 7.86 15.11
N TRP A 92 4.34 8.97 15.08
CA TRP A 92 3.38 9.27 14.03
C TRP A 92 4.05 9.38 12.65
N PHE A 93 5.13 10.16 12.55
CA PHE A 93 5.90 10.27 11.32
C PHE A 93 6.50 8.93 10.92
N ALA A 94 7.03 8.14 11.87
CA ALA A 94 7.57 6.82 11.57
C ALA A 94 6.51 5.89 10.94
N VAL A 95 5.27 5.90 11.44
CA VAL A 95 4.15 5.14 10.85
C VAL A 95 3.82 5.64 9.44
N MET A 96 3.81 6.96 9.21
CA MET A 96 3.57 7.55 7.89
C MET A 96 4.67 7.20 6.87
N PHE A 97 5.94 7.28 7.27
CA PHE A 97 7.06 6.85 6.42
C PHE A 97 7.02 5.36 6.14
N HIS A 98 6.65 4.55 7.13
CA HIS A 98 6.53 3.12 6.95
C HIS A 98 5.42 2.76 5.95
N VAL A 99 4.24 3.40 6.02
CA VAL A 99 3.20 3.12 5.02
C VAL A 99 3.61 3.55 3.62
N TYR A 100 4.35 4.65 3.50
CA TYR A 100 4.85 5.12 2.20
C TYR A 100 5.81 4.10 1.56
N GLY A 101 6.69 3.49 2.35
CA GLY A 101 7.72 2.58 1.84
C GLY A 101 7.29 1.13 1.62
N ILE A 102 6.12 0.70 2.08
CA ILE A 102 5.64 -0.67 1.87
C ILE A 102 4.81 -0.78 0.59
N GLU A 103 4.97 -1.88 -0.13
CA GLU A 103 4.12 -2.21 -1.27
C GLU A 103 2.69 -2.54 -0.81
N ASP A 104 1.73 -2.42 -1.72
CA ASP A 104 0.35 -2.80 -1.45
C ASP A 104 0.19 -4.33 -1.53
N ARG A 105 -0.62 -4.90 -0.64
CA ARG A 105 -1.00 -6.32 -0.63
C ARG A 105 -2.38 -6.55 -1.26
N VAL A 106 -3.14 -5.51 -1.57
CA VAL A 106 -4.44 -5.64 -2.24
C VAL A 106 -4.20 -6.21 -3.64
N ALA A 107 -4.67 -7.42 -3.88
CA ALA A 107 -4.79 -7.96 -5.23
C ALA A 107 -5.81 -7.11 -5.98
N SER A 108 -5.56 -6.80 -7.27
CA SER A 108 -6.46 -5.99 -8.10
C SER A 108 -7.89 -6.49 -7.91
N THR A 109 -8.75 -5.63 -7.36
CA THR A 109 -10.18 -5.89 -7.46
C THR A 109 -10.51 -5.64 -8.92
N VAL A 110 -10.47 -6.70 -9.73
CA VAL A 110 -11.16 -6.74 -11.01
C VAL A 110 -12.58 -6.27 -10.73
N GLN A 111 -12.87 -5.04 -11.14
CA GLN A 111 -14.22 -4.53 -11.22
C GLN A 111 -14.51 -4.36 -12.70
N ASP A 112 -14.59 -5.50 -13.39
CA ASP A 112 -15.39 -5.66 -14.59
C ASP A 112 -16.49 -6.64 -14.21
N GLU A 113 -17.70 -6.11 -14.03
CA GLU A 113 -18.94 -6.63 -14.61
C GLU A 113 -20.09 -5.70 -14.20
N GLY A 114 -20.53 -4.88 -15.15
CA GLY A 114 -21.67 -3.99 -14.99
C GLY A 114 -21.95 -3.07 -16.17
N GLU A 115 -21.53 -3.42 -17.40
CA GLU A 115 -22.24 -2.95 -18.59
C GLU A 115 -23.61 -3.66 -18.62
N GLU A 116 -24.63 -3.05 -18.02
CA GLU A 116 -26.03 -3.34 -18.33
C GLU A 116 -26.86 -2.06 -18.09
N TYR A 117 -26.91 -1.17 -19.08
CA TYR A 117 -28.13 -0.68 -19.74
C TYR A 117 -27.83 0.24 -20.94
#